data_AF-A0A936ET82-F1
#
_entry.id   AF-A0A936ET82-F1
#
_cell.length_a   1.000
_cell.length_b   1.000
_cell.length_c   1.000
_cell.angle_alpha   90.00
_cell.angle_beta   90.00
_cell.angle_gamma   90.00
#
_symmetry.space_group_name_H-M   'P 1'
#
loop_
_entity.id
_entity.type
_entity.pdbx_description
1 polymer ?
#
loop_
_entity_poly.entity_id
_entity_poly.type
_entity_poly.pdbx_seq_one_letter_code
_entity_poly.pdbx_strand_id
1 'polypeptide(L)'
;MSFPLRIPGQLKQHLRALRKSRGLTQGQLGALVGVRQARIAEIEANPGAVSLDQLTKVLAALGGTLHLHSAEGAGTESQVLPDAGPKAPQSAPTSVAKRAPKKAVGQVVGAPTDRRSPNRATKPAPVTGIVIRPKKGTW
;
A
#
# COMPACT_ATOMS: atom_id res chain seq x y z
N MET A 1 2.95 -1.94 -17.17
CA MET A 1 2.60 -0.51 -17.09
C MET A 1 2.58 -0.10 -15.62
N SER A 2 3.09 1.09 -15.28
CA SER A 2 3.05 1.63 -13.91
C SER A 2 2.07 2.79 -13.83
N PHE A 3 1.24 2.82 -12.79
CA PHE A 3 0.23 3.86 -12.57
C PHE A 3 0.47 4.52 -11.21
N PRO A 4 1.09 5.70 -11.15
CA PRO A 4 1.35 6.36 -9.88
C PRO A 4 0.04 6.76 -9.21
N LEU A 5 -0.19 6.27 -8.00
CA LEU A 5 -1.34 6.63 -7.17
C LEU A 5 -1.00 7.88 -6.35
N ARG A 6 -1.74 8.96 -6.59
CA ARG A 6 -1.63 10.23 -5.84
C ARG A 6 -2.70 10.37 -4.76
N ILE A 7 -3.86 9.75 -4.97
CA ILE A 7 -4.99 9.76 -4.03
C ILE A 7 -5.62 8.37 -3.89
N PRO A 8 -6.11 7.98 -2.71
CA PRO A 8 -6.69 6.65 -2.48
C PRO A 8 -7.84 6.29 -3.43
N GLY A 9 -8.64 7.28 -3.84
CA GLY A 9 -9.77 7.08 -4.76
C GLY A 9 -9.39 6.54 -6.15
N GLN A 10 -8.14 6.74 -6.59
CA GLN A 10 -7.65 6.19 -7.85
C GLN A 10 -7.57 4.66 -7.80
N LEU A 11 -7.21 4.09 -6.64
CA LEU A 11 -7.03 2.65 -6.47
C LEU A 11 -8.31 1.87 -6.82
N LYS A 12 -9.49 2.41 -6.47
CA LYS A 12 -10.79 1.82 -6.83
C LYS A 12 -10.93 1.63 -8.34
N GLN A 13 -10.62 2.67 -9.12
CA GLN A 13 -10.75 2.61 -10.57
C GLN A 13 -9.71 1.65 -11.16
N HIS A 14 -8.48 1.64 -10.65
CA HIS A 14 -7.43 0.73 -11.11
C HIS A 14 -7.76 -0.74 -10.82
N LEU A 15 -8.24 -1.08 -9.60
CA LEU A 15 -8.65 -2.45 -9.27
C LEU A 15 -9.79 -2.93 -10.18
N ARG A 16 -10.82 -2.08 -10.38
CA ARG A 16 -11.94 -2.40 -11.27
C ARG A 16 -11.48 -2.59 -12.71
N ALA A 17 -10.58 -1.73 -13.21
CA ALA A 17 -10.03 -1.82 -14.56
C ALA A 17 -9.20 -3.10 -14.74
N LEU A 18 -8.32 -3.44 -13.79
CA LEU A 18 -7.51 -4.67 -13.80
C LEU A 18 -8.37 -5.94 -13.75
N ARG A 19 -9.47 -5.91 -12.99
CA ARG A 19 -10.42 -7.03 -12.99
C ARG A 19 -11.08 -7.19 -14.35
N LYS A 20 -11.58 -6.09 -14.92
CA LYS A 20 -12.23 -6.10 -16.23
C LYS A 20 -11.28 -6.47 -17.36
N SER A 21 -10.02 -6.04 -17.32
CA SER A 21 -9.02 -6.38 -18.33
C SER A 21 -8.68 -7.88 -18.35
N ARG A 22 -8.98 -8.61 -17.27
CA ARG A 22 -8.90 -10.08 -17.22
C ARG A 22 -10.23 -10.80 -17.48
N GLY A 23 -11.30 -10.06 -17.80
CA GLY A 23 -12.61 -10.67 -18.01
C GLY A 23 -13.23 -11.29 -16.76
N LEU A 24 -12.77 -10.93 -15.56
CA LEU A 24 -13.27 -11.50 -14.31
C LEU A 24 -14.52 -10.76 -13.82
N THR A 25 -15.53 -11.49 -13.36
CA THR A 25 -16.61 -10.94 -12.54
C THR A 25 -16.12 -10.73 -11.10
N GLN A 26 -16.84 -9.95 -10.29
CA GLN A 26 -16.52 -9.81 -8.87
C GLN A 26 -16.61 -11.15 -8.13
N GLY A 27 -17.54 -12.03 -8.52
CA GLY A 27 -17.68 -13.36 -7.93
C GLY A 27 -16.51 -14.27 -8.28
N GLN A 28 -16.03 -14.24 -9.52
CA GLN A 28 -14.85 -14.99 -9.94
C GLN A 28 -13.59 -14.50 -9.23
N LEU A 29 -13.39 -13.18 -9.11
CA LEU A 29 -12.29 -12.63 -8.31
C LEU A 29 -12.42 -13.05 -6.83
N GLY A 30 -13.64 -13.05 -6.30
CA GLY A 30 -13.92 -13.51 -4.94
C GLY A 30 -13.51 -14.96 -4.73
N ALA A 31 -13.85 -15.84 -5.68
CA ALA A 31 -13.46 -17.25 -5.65
C ALA A 31 -11.92 -17.42 -5.67
N LEU A 32 -11.19 -16.62 -6.47
CA LEU A 32 -9.72 -16.65 -6.50
C LEU A 32 -9.08 -16.18 -5.20
N VAL A 33 -9.68 -15.19 -4.54
CA VAL A 33 -9.16 -14.62 -3.28
C VAL A 33 -9.65 -15.39 -2.04
N GLY A 34 -10.68 -16.24 -2.18
CA GLY A 34 -11.30 -16.97 -1.08
C GLY A 34 -12.34 -16.15 -0.30
N VAL A 35 -13.01 -15.20 -0.94
CA VAL A 35 -14.04 -14.34 -0.33
C VAL A 35 -15.33 -14.30 -1.15
N ARG A 36 -16.44 -13.87 -0.52
CA ARG A 36 -17.74 -13.73 -1.21
C ARG A 36 -17.72 -12.56 -2.21
N GLN A 37 -18.56 -12.63 -3.24
CA GLN A 37 -18.71 -11.57 -4.25
C GLN A 37 -19.02 -10.20 -3.63
N ALA A 38 -19.91 -10.13 -2.64
CA ALA A 38 -20.23 -8.90 -1.91
C ALA A 38 -18.99 -8.29 -1.25
N ARG A 39 -18.09 -9.13 -0.71
CA ARG A 39 -16.84 -8.67 -0.11
C ARG A 39 -15.89 -8.05 -1.14
N ILE A 40 -15.80 -8.63 -2.34
CA ILE A 40 -15.06 -7.99 -3.45
C ILE A 40 -15.67 -6.65 -3.83
N ALA A 41 -17.00 -6.54 -3.87
CA ALA A 41 -17.66 -5.27 -4.17
C ALA A 41 -17.33 -4.19 -3.13
N GLU A 42 -17.32 -4.54 -1.85
CA GLU A 42 -16.87 -3.65 -0.76
C GLU A 42 -15.40 -3.23 -0.92
N ILE A 43 -14.52 -4.18 -1.20
CA ILE A 43 -13.08 -3.92 -1.42
C ILE A 43 -12.88 -2.99 -2.61
N GLU A 44 -13.56 -3.23 -3.74
CA GLU A 44 -13.49 -2.34 -4.91
C GLU A 44 -14.09 -0.96 -4.60
N ALA A 45 -15.12 -0.88 -3.76
CA ALA A 45 -15.76 0.38 -3.41
C ALA A 45 -14.90 1.25 -2.48
N ASN A 46 -14.19 0.64 -1.53
CA ASN A 46 -13.34 1.32 -0.57
C ASN A 46 -12.05 0.51 -0.26
N PRO A 47 -11.06 0.52 -1.16
CA PRO A 47 -9.85 -0.28 -0.99
C PRO A 47 -8.90 0.24 0.10
N GLY A 48 -9.09 1.47 0.58
CA GLY A 48 -8.30 2.04 1.69
C GLY A 48 -8.73 1.56 3.07
N ALA A 49 -9.91 0.94 3.20
CA ALA A 49 -10.44 0.44 4.48
C ALA A 49 -10.10 -1.03 4.76
N VAL A 50 -9.42 -1.71 3.83
CA VAL A 50 -8.97 -3.10 4.04
C VAL A 50 -7.51 -3.14 4.45
N SER A 51 -7.10 -4.24 5.07
CA SER A 51 -5.70 -4.45 5.43
C SER A 51 -4.82 -4.52 4.18
N LEU A 52 -3.56 -4.12 4.34
CA LEU A 52 -2.58 -4.23 3.27
C LEU A 52 -2.46 -5.67 2.76
N ASP A 53 -2.50 -6.67 3.66
CA ASP A 53 -2.49 -8.09 3.30
C ASP A 53 -3.67 -8.48 2.37
N GLN A 54 -4.90 -8.03 2.68
CA GLN A 54 -6.04 -8.27 1.80
C GLN A 54 -5.89 -7.55 0.46
N LEU A 55 -5.40 -6.31 0.48
CA LEU A 55 -5.16 -5.55 -0.74
C LEU A 55 -4.13 -6.25 -1.64
N THR A 56 -3.01 -6.73 -1.08
CA THR A 56 -1.97 -7.43 -1.83
C THR A 56 -2.46 -8.77 -2.38
N LYS A 57 -3.31 -9.50 -1.65
CA LYS A 57 -3.95 -10.73 -2.16
C LYS A 57 -4.85 -10.47 -3.36
N VAL A 58 -5.66 -9.40 -3.29
CA VAL A 58 -6.52 -8.99 -4.41
C VAL A 58 -5.67 -8.55 -5.60
N LEU A 59 -4.61 -7.76 -5.38
CA LEU A 59 -3.67 -7.38 -6.43
C LEU A 59 -3.01 -8.60 -7.07
N ALA A 60 -2.55 -9.58 -6.28
CA ALA A 60 -1.96 -10.81 -6.79
C ALA A 60 -2.94 -11.65 -7.62
N ALA A 61 -4.20 -11.80 -7.17
CA ALA A 61 -5.25 -12.45 -7.95
C ALA A 61 -5.58 -11.68 -9.25
N LEU A 62 -5.42 -10.37 -9.22
CA LEU A 62 -5.42 -9.47 -10.36
C LEU A 62 -4.02 -9.27 -10.95
N GLY A 63 -3.11 -10.24 -10.83
CA GLY A 63 -1.75 -10.25 -11.38
C GLY A 63 -1.06 -8.88 -11.44
N GLY A 64 -1.27 -8.09 -10.40
CA GLY A 64 -0.76 -6.75 -10.21
C GLY A 64 0.16 -6.76 -9.00
N THR A 65 1.06 -5.79 -8.96
CA THR A 65 2.10 -5.69 -7.95
C THR A 65 2.09 -4.30 -7.32
N LEU A 66 2.45 -4.22 -6.05
CA LEU A 66 2.68 -2.96 -5.35
C LEU A 66 4.17 -2.67 -5.32
N HIS A 67 4.58 -1.51 -5.82
CA HIS A 67 5.97 -1.06 -5.83
C HIS A 67 6.16 0.09 -4.85
N LEU A 68 7.23 0.04 -4.04
CA LEU A 68 7.68 1.16 -3.21
C LEU A 68 8.84 1.85 -3.90
N HIS A 69 8.78 3.17 -3.98
CA HIS A 69 9.83 4.01 -4.54
C HIS A 69 10.30 4.98 -3.46
N SER A 70 11.62 5.10 -3.27
CA SER A 70 12.20 6.19 -2.47
C SER A 70 12.31 7.44 -3.34
N ALA A 71 12.04 8.61 -2.77
CA ALA A 71 12.24 9.88 -3.45
C ALA A 71 13.72 10.25 -3.60
N GLU A 72 14.62 9.55 -2.88
CA GLU A 72 16.05 9.75 -3.00
C GLU A 72 16.58 9.02 -4.23
N GLY A 73 16.88 9.78 -5.29
CA GLY A 73 17.36 9.24 -6.57
C GLY A 73 16.70 9.80 -7.83
N ALA A 74 15.75 10.75 -7.74
CA ALA A 74 15.24 11.49 -8.90
C ALA A 74 16.27 12.52 -9.44
N GLY A 75 17.54 12.13 -9.49
CA GLY A 75 18.68 12.97 -9.81
C GLY A 75 19.92 12.14 -10.15
N THR A 76 19.80 11.05 -10.91
CA THR A 76 20.89 10.49 -11.73
C THR A 76 20.28 9.60 -12.81
N GLU A 77 19.47 10.18 -13.70
CA GLU A 77 19.21 9.56 -15.00
C GLU A 77 19.99 10.35 -16.06
N SER A 78 21.04 9.68 -16.55
CA SER A 78 21.92 9.98 -17.67
C SER A 78 21.47 11.09 -18.62
N GLN A 79 22.03 12.29 -18.43
CA GLN A 79 22.49 13.06 -19.59
C GLN A 79 23.83 12.45 -20.03
N VAL A 80 23.75 11.49 -20.94
CA VAL A 80 24.87 11.14 -21.81
C VAL A 80 25.23 12.38 -22.61
N LEU A 81 26.27 13.10 -22.16
CA LEU A 81 27.01 14.04 -22.99
C LEU A 81 27.67 13.23 -24.12
N PRO A 82 27.44 13.55 -25.41
CA PRO A 82 28.32 13.06 -26.44
C PRO A 82 29.57 13.94 -26.47
N ASP A 83 30.71 13.26 -26.48
CA ASP A 83 32.00 13.71 -26.99
C ASP A 83 32.76 14.82 -26.20
N ALA A 84 33.64 14.38 -25.31
CA ALA A 84 34.87 15.10 -25.00
C ALA A 84 36.03 14.11 -25.08
N GLY A 85 36.82 14.23 -26.15
CA GLY A 85 38.01 13.42 -26.41
C GLY A 85 39.05 13.44 -25.28
N PRO A 86 40.05 12.54 -25.35
CA PRO A 86 40.91 12.26 -24.22
C PRO A 86 41.93 13.40 -24.04
N LYS A 87 41.90 14.08 -22.89
CA LYS A 87 43.08 14.78 -22.39
C LYS A 87 43.52 14.19 -21.07
N ALA A 88 44.81 13.86 -21.08
CA ALA A 88 45.59 13.08 -20.14
C ALA A 88 45.71 13.73 -18.74
N PRO A 89 46.19 12.97 -17.74
CA PRO A 89 46.03 13.24 -16.31
C PRO A 89 47.21 14.05 -15.76
N GLN A 90 46.96 15.03 -14.87
CA GLN A 90 48.02 15.64 -14.07
C GLN A 90 47.58 16.02 -12.65
N SER A 91 48.25 15.37 -11.70
CA SER A 91 48.71 15.90 -10.40
C SER A 91 47.74 15.90 -9.21
N ALA A 92 47.86 14.85 -8.38
CA ALA A 92 47.69 14.92 -6.92
C ALA A 92 49.05 15.30 -6.26
N PRO A 93 49.23 15.35 -4.92
CA PRO A 93 48.37 15.71 -3.79
C PRO A 93 49.04 16.72 -2.83
N THR A 94 48.28 17.42 -1.98
CA THR A 94 48.72 17.97 -0.66
C THR A 94 47.52 18.73 -0.07
N SER A 95 47.20 18.82 1.21
CA SER A 95 47.59 18.22 2.49
C SER A 95 46.71 19.00 3.52
N VAL A 96 46.60 18.50 4.77
CA VAL A 96 46.17 19.27 5.97
C VAL A 96 44.64 19.50 6.08
N ALA A 97 43.92 19.25 7.19
CA ALA A 97 44.25 18.83 8.53
C ALA A 97 43.01 18.19 9.20
N LYS A 98 43.31 17.26 10.10
CA LYS A 98 42.47 16.84 11.22
C LYS A 98 42.15 18.04 12.14
N ARG A 99 40.90 18.15 12.59
CA ARG A 99 40.62 18.60 13.98
C ARG A 99 39.24 18.15 14.46
N ALA A 100 39.25 17.21 15.41
CA ALA A 100 38.21 17.10 16.42
C ALA A 100 38.53 18.07 17.57
N PRO A 101 37.53 18.48 18.38
CA PRO A 101 37.54 17.96 19.75
C PRO A 101 36.16 17.63 20.35
N LYS A 102 36.26 16.84 21.42
CA LYS A 102 35.28 16.33 22.41
C LYS A 102 34.78 17.51 23.27
N LYS A 103 33.72 17.52 24.10
CA LYS A 103 33.13 16.56 25.06
C LYS A 103 32.01 17.35 25.82
N ALA A 104 30.94 16.70 26.33
CA ALA A 104 30.21 16.98 27.60
C ALA A 104 28.78 16.40 27.50
N VAL A 105 28.45 15.28 28.16
CA VAL A 105 28.02 15.13 29.58
C VAL A 105 26.57 15.59 29.79
N GLY A 106 25.71 14.68 30.25
CA GLY A 106 24.35 15.00 30.70
C GLY A 106 23.38 13.81 30.74
N GLN A 107 23.66 12.86 31.63
CA GLN A 107 22.74 11.81 32.10
C GLN A 107 21.59 12.44 32.91
N VAL A 108 20.37 11.85 32.88
CA VAL A 108 19.46 11.66 34.05
C VAL A 108 18.11 11.06 33.59
N VAL A 109 17.96 9.77 33.94
CA VAL A 109 16.80 9.02 34.49
C VAL A 109 15.34 9.42 34.19
N GLY A 110 14.51 8.38 33.94
CA GLY A 110 13.08 8.40 34.29
C GLY A 110 12.14 7.54 33.45
N ALA A 111 12.04 6.25 33.77
CA ALA A 111 10.84 5.41 33.56
C ALA A 111 10.44 4.85 34.95
N PRO A 112 9.29 4.18 35.17
CA PRO A 112 8.12 3.92 34.31
C PRO A 112 6.80 4.30 35.04
N THR A 113 5.61 4.05 34.46
CA THR A 113 4.53 3.36 35.20
C THR A 113 3.36 2.97 34.32
N ASP A 114 2.97 1.73 34.55
CA ASP A 114 1.86 0.94 34.07
C ASP A 114 0.50 1.54 34.45
N ARG A 115 -0.47 1.53 33.53
CA ARG A 115 -1.89 1.38 33.88
C ARG A 115 -2.69 0.82 32.69
N ARG A 116 -2.71 -0.51 32.63
CA ARG A 116 -3.94 -1.33 32.71
C ARG A 116 -5.19 -0.81 31.97
N SER A 117 -5.48 -1.48 30.84
CA SER A 117 -6.77 -1.88 30.23
C SER A 117 -7.99 -2.00 31.20
N PRO A 118 -9.28 -2.05 30.76
CA PRO A 118 -9.74 -2.80 29.57
C PRO A 118 -11.02 -2.32 28.81
N ASN A 119 -11.11 -2.79 27.56
CA ASN A 119 -12.25 -3.50 26.94
C ASN A 119 -13.71 -3.14 27.33
N ARG A 120 -14.49 -2.60 26.39
CA ARG A 120 -15.96 -2.69 26.40
C ARG A 120 -16.45 -3.39 25.14
N ALA A 121 -16.74 -4.67 25.29
CA ALA A 121 -17.52 -5.47 24.36
C ALA A 121 -18.97 -4.95 24.33
N THR A 122 -19.47 -4.61 23.14
CA THR A 122 -20.91 -4.56 22.87
C THR A 122 -21.22 -5.51 21.73
N LYS A 123 -21.93 -6.59 22.08
CA LYS A 123 -22.49 -7.61 21.19
C LYS A 123 -23.52 -6.97 20.22
N PRO A 124 -23.63 -7.43 18.96
CA PRO A 124 -24.67 -6.95 18.04
C PRO A 124 -26.04 -7.59 18.34
N ALA A 125 -27.11 -6.79 18.18
CA ALA A 125 -28.50 -7.23 18.28
C ALA A 125 -28.91 -8.12 17.09
N PRO A 126 -29.88 -9.04 17.24
CA PRO A 126 -30.29 -9.97 16.18
C PRO A 126 -31.13 -9.29 15.09
N VAL A 127 -30.85 -9.66 13.84
CA VAL A 127 -31.61 -9.26 12.64
C VAL A 127 -32.86 -10.12 12.57
N THR A 128 -34.03 -9.51 12.74
CA THR A 128 -35.33 -10.18 12.55
C THR A 128 -35.51 -10.52 11.07
N GLY A 129 -35.67 -11.81 10.76
CA GLY A 129 -35.87 -12.31 9.40
C GLY A 129 -37.21 -11.86 8.81
N ILE A 130 -37.17 -11.23 7.64
CA ILE A 130 -38.35 -10.95 6.83
C ILE A 130 -38.76 -12.24 6.12
N VAL A 131 -39.87 -12.83 6.55
CA VAL A 131 -40.51 -13.96 5.86
C VAL A 131 -41.39 -13.39 4.74
N ILE A 132 -40.90 -13.47 3.49
CA ILE A 132 -41.72 -13.18 2.31
C ILE A 132 -42.55 -14.42 2.00
N ARG A 133 -43.87 -14.31 2.17
CA ARG A 133 -44.83 -15.35 1.78
C ARG A 133 -44.98 -15.36 0.25
N PRO A 134 -44.93 -16.53 -0.42
CA PRO A 134 -45.24 -16.59 -1.85
C PRO A 134 -46.74 -16.38 -2.05
N LYS A 135 -47.10 -15.41 -2.90
CA LYS A 135 -48.48 -15.16 -3.31
C LYS A 135 -48.89 -16.27 -4.30
N LYS A 136 -49.82 -17.12 -3.86
CA LYS A 136 -50.51 -18.11 -4.72
C LYS A 136 -51.59 -17.40 -5.55
N GLY A 137 -51.77 -17.86 -6.79
CA GLY A 137 -52.84 -17.49 -7.73
C GLY A 137 -52.35 -16.48 -8.78
N THR A 138 -52.64 -16.62 -10.08
CA THR A 138 -53.71 -17.33 -10.76
C THR A 138 -53.47 -17.15 -12.27
N TRP A 139 -53.56 -18.24 -13.04
CA TRP A 139 -53.54 -18.35 -14.53
C TRP A 139 -52.23 -18.01 -15.26
#